data_AF-A0A965N875-F1
#
_entry.id   AF-A0A965N875-F1
#
_cell.length_a   1.000
_cell.length_b   1.000
_cell.length_c   1.000
_cell.angle_alpha   90.00
_cell.angle_beta   90.00
_cell.angle_gamma   90.00
#
_symmetry.space_group_name_H-M   'P 1'
#
loop_
_entity.id
_entity.type
_entity.pdbx_description
1 polymer ?
#
loop_
_entity_poly.entity_id
_entity_poly.type
_entity_poly.pdbx_seq_one_letter_code
_entity_poly.pdbx_strand_id
1 'polypeptide(L)'
;MSWQEELNAKRLKTRGWYGCIAPDGWQKIVEETDAMLAYLDPDYEILQIKEKYGTLRYYFGSTKTGIVADIMEAIESAAESRSATVCEVCGKWGETRWDRPWVRTLCEEHNEL
;
A
#
# COMPACT_ATOMS: atom_id res chain seq x y z
N MET A 1 -6.80 -5.26 17.65
CA MET A 1 -5.74 -4.59 16.88
C MET A 1 -6.32 -4.31 15.51
N SER A 2 -5.98 -3.19 14.89
CA SER A 2 -6.34 -2.96 13.49
C SER A 2 -5.47 -3.83 12.57
N TRP A 3 -5.90 -4.02 11.32
CA TRP A 3 -5.10 -4.79 10.35
C TRP A 3 -3.75 -4.13 10.06
N GLN A 4 -3.67 -2.79 10.15
CA GLN A 4 -2.40 -2.07 10.04
C GLN A 4 -1.47 -2.38 11.22
N GLU A 5 -2.01 -2.44 12.45
CA GLU A 5 -1.23 -2.81 13.65
C GLU A 5 -0.71 -4.24 13.55
N GLU A 6 -1.51 -5.17 13.03
CA GLU A 6 -1.10 -6.56 12.80
C GLU A 6 0.02 -6.66 11.75
N LEU A 7 -0.11 -5.94 10.63
CA LEU A 7 0.94 -5.88 9.61
C LEU A 7 2.23 -5.24 10.16
N ASN A 8 2.10 -4.19 10.96
CA ASN A 8 3.23 -3.53 11.60
C ASN A 8 3.93 -4.46 12.60
N ALA A 9 3.18 -5.19 13.42
CA ALA A 9 3.75 -6.17 14.35
C ALA A 9 4.53 -7.28 13.63
N LYS A 10 4.11 -7.62 12.41
CA LYS A 10 4.75 -8.64 11.58
C LYS A 10 6.06 -8.18 10.93
N ARG A 11 6.12 -6.94 10.41
CA ARG A 11 7.17 -6.52 9.46
C ARG A 11 7.74 -5.13 9.63
N LEU A 12 7.24 -4.32 10.57
CA LEU A 12 7.74 -2.97 10.72
C LEU A 12 9.24 -3.00 11.03
N LYS A 13 10.01 -2.28 10.21
CA LYS A 13 11.44 -2.10 10.45
C LYS A 13 11.69 -1.64 11.89
N THR A 14 12.71 -2.21 12.54
CA THR A 14 13.10 -1.75 13.88
C THR A 14 13.47 -0.27 13.84
N ARG A 15 12.80 0.55 14.68
CA ARG A 15 12.89 2.03 14.66
C ARG A 15 12.43 2.66 13.33
N GLY A 16 11.57 1.96 12.59
CA GLY A 16 10.92 2.45 11.37
C GLY A 16 9.93 3.59 11.65
N TRP A 17 9.57 4.32 10.60
CA TRP A 17 8.76 5.54 10.72
C TRP A 17 7.29 5.28 10.35
N TYR A 18 6.39 5.33 11.34
CA TYR A 18 4.92 5.20 11.25
C TYR A 18 4.34 3.90 10.64
N GLY A 19 5.13 3.06 9.97
CA GLY A 19 4.69 1.78 9.43
C GLY A 19 3.53 1.92 8.45
N CYS A 20 2.54 1.03 8.55
CA CYS A 20 1.31 1.06 7.78
C CYS A 20 0.28 1.98 8.42
N ILE A 21 -0.17 2.96 7.63
CA ILE A 21 -1.27 3.89 7.94
C ILE A 21 -2.21 4.03 6.73
N ALA A 22 -2.27 2.99 5.89
CA ALA A 22 -3.08 3.03 4.68
C ALA A 22 -4.59 3.01 5.00
N PRO A 23 -5.42 3.66 4.15
CA PRO A 23 -6.87 3.60 4.25
C PRO A 23 -7.42 2.16 4.16
N ASP A 24 -8.54 1.90 4.84
CA ASP A 24 -9.11 0.56 4.97
C ASP A 24 -9.54 -0.06 3.63
N GLY A 25 -10.00 0.75 2.68
CA GLY A 25 -10.36 0.27 1.34
C GLY A 25 -9.19 -0.33 0.56
N TRP A 26 -7.95 -0.07 0.98
CA TRP A 26 -6.74 -0.62 0.37
C TRP A 26 -6.16 -1.82 1.12
N GLN A 27 -6.78 -2.28 2.20
CA GLN A 27 -6.31 -3.43 2.99
C GLN A 27 -5.94 -4.62 2.10
N LYS A 28 -6.84 -5.02 1.20
CA LYS A 28 -6.61 -6.16 0.31
C LYS A 28 -5.40 -5.96 -0.63
N ILE A 29 -5.19 -4.74 -1.13
CA ILE A 29 -4.02 -4.44 -1.97
C ILE A 29 -2.76 -4.64 -1.14
N VAL A 30 -2.73 -4.09 0.08
CA VAL A 30 -1.59 -4.18 0.99
C VAL A 30 -1.29 -5.62 1.41
N GLU A 31 -2.31 -6.42 1.74
CA GLU A 31 -2.16 -7.83 2.13
C GLU A 31 -1.64 -8.69 0.98
N GLU A 32 -2.14 -8.49 -0.24
CA GLU A 32 -1.67 -9.22 -1.42
C GLU A 32 -0.22 -8.81 -1.78
N THR A 33 0.11 -7.52 -1.67
CA THR A 33 1.50 -7.03 -1.82
C THR A 33 2.40 -7.64 -0.76
N ASP A 34 1.98 -7.69 0.51
CA ASP A 34 2.75 -8.31 1.59
C ASP A 34 3.06 -9.78 1.29
N ALA A 35 2.03 -10.55 0.90
CA ALA A 35 2.19 -11.96 0.58
C ALA A 35 3.18 -12.20 -0.56
N MET A 36 3.10 -11.40 -1.63
CA MET A 36 3.99 -11.52 -2.79
C MET A 36 5.43 -11.15 -2.45
N LEU A 37 5.65 -10.04 -1.74
CA LEU A 37 7.00 -9.62 -1.30
C LEU A 37 7.60 -10.63 -0.31
N ALA A 38 6.79 -11.14 0.62
CA ALA A 38 7.18 -12.15 1.60
C ALA A 38 7.64 -13.45 0.97
N TYR A 39 7.02 -13.82 -0.15
CA TYR A 39 7.37 -15.02 -0.89
C TYR A 39 8.78 -14.91 -1.51
N LEU A 40 9.14 -13.72 -2.00
CA LEU A 40 10.44 -13.46 -2.62
C LEU A 40 11.56 -13.20 -1.58
N ASP A 41 11.21 -12.51 -0.51
CA ASP A 41 12.11 -12.20 0.59
C ASP A 41 11.39 -12.29 1.94
N PRO A 42 11.43 -13.43 2.64
CA PRO A 42 10.73 -13.58 3.92
C PRO A 42 11.10 -12.52 4.97
N ASP A 43 12.32 -11.99 4.87
CA ASP A 43 12.93 -11.04 5.81
C ASP A 43 12.79 -9.58 5.36
N TYR A 44 12.02 -9.28 4.31
CA TYR A 44 11.79 -7.89 3.91
C TYR A 44 11.08 -7.11 5.04
N GLU A 45 11.44 -5.84 5.15
CA GLU A 45 10.90 -4.94 6.17
C GLU A 45 9.98 -3.90 5.56
N ILE A 46 8.92 -3.53 6.28
CA ILE A 46 8.11 -2.35 5.95
C ILE A 46 8.82 -1.11 6.48
N LEU A 47 9.12 -0.17 5.58
CA LEU A 47 9.63 1.15 5.94
C LEU A 47 8.47 2.09 6.24
N GLN A 48 7.48 2.15 5.34
CA GLN A 48 6.25 2.93 5.49
C GLN A 48 5.23 2.54 4.41
N ILE A 49 3.96 2.46 4.78
CA ILE A 49 2.84 2.32 3.83
C ILE A 49 1.83 3.43 4.10
N LYS A 50 1.52 4.22 3.08
CA LYS A 50 0.66 5.40 3.20
C LYS A 50 -0.07 5.75 1.91
N GLU A 51 -1.07 6.60 2.03
CA GLU A 51 -1.61 7.34 0.90
C GLU A 51 -0.68 8.50 0.51
N LYS A 52 -0.55 8.73 -0.80
CA LYS A 52 0.04 9.92 -1.38
C LYS A 52 -0.50 10.18 -2.79
N TYR A 53 -1.13 11.34 -2.96
CA TYR A 53 -1.74 11.80 -4.22
C TYR A 53 -2.81 10.85 -4.77
N GLY A 54 -3.67 10.34 -3.90
CA GLY A 54 -4.75 9.41 -4.22
C GLY A 54 -4.29 7.99 -4.53
N THR A 55 -3.01 7.67 -4.31
CA THR A 55 -2.47 6.33 -4.53
C THR A 55 -1.65 5.83 -3.35
N LEU A 56 -1.47 4.51 -3.27
CA LEU A 56 -0.68 3.82 -2.26
C LEU A 56 0.82 4.07 -2.52
N ARG A 57 1.58 4.33 -1.46
CA ARG A 57 3.03 4.14 -1.44
C ARG A 57 3.36 2.99 -0.52
N TYR A 58 4.07 2.00 -1.05
CA TYR A 58 4.48 0.84 -0.29
C TYR A 58 6.00 0.81 -0.24
N TYR A 59 6.57 1.54 0.72
CA TYR A 59 8.03 1.58 0.90
C TYR A 59 8.48 0.38 1.72
N PHE A 60 9.28 -0.47 1.09
CA PHE A 60 9.86 -1.66 1.71
C PHE A 60 11.40 -1.63 1.64
N GLY A 61 12.03 -2.35 2.54
CA GLY A 61 13.47 -2.59 2.55
C GLY A 61 13.74 -4.07 2.31
N SER A 62 14.71 -4.37 1.44
CA SER A 62 15.15 -5.73 1.14
C SER A 62 16.65 -5.76 0.87
N THR A 63 17.28 -6.91 1.08
CA THR A 63 18.69 -7.16 0.71
C THR A 63 18.83 -7.88 -0.63
N LYS A 64 17.71 -8.25 -1.29
CA LYS A 64 17.74 -8.90 -2.59
C LYS A 64 18.29 -7.95 -3.66
N THR A 65 18.90 -8.52 -4.69
CA THR A 65 19.51 -7.79 -5.80
C THR A 65 19.21 -8.48 -7.13
N GLY A 66 19.48 -7.79 -8.25
CA GLY A 66 19.22 -8.29 -9.60
C GLY A 66 17.73 -8.54 -9.85
N ILE A 67 17.41 -9.58 -10.61
CA ILE A 67 16.04 -9.85 -11.07
C ILE A 67 15.01 -9.96 -9.93
N VAL A 68 15.42 -10.45 -8.75
CA VAL A 68 14.51 -10.55 -7.60
C VAL A 68 14.13 -9.16 -7.09
N ALA A 69 15.10 -8.23 -7.00
CA ALA A 69 14.81 -6.85 -6.64
C ALA A 69 13.91 -6.18 -7.67
N ASP A 70 14.18 -6.37 -8.97
CA ASP A 70 13.35 -5.83 -10.06
C ASP A 70 11.89 -6.31 -9.97
N ILE A 71 11.68 -7.59 -9.64
CA ILE A 71 10.32 -8.14 -9.44
C ILE A 71 9.65 -7.52 -8.22
N MET A 72 10.36 -7.34 -7.11
CA MET A 72 9.81 -6.73 -5.90
C MET A 72 9.41 -5.27 -6.14
N GLU A 73 10.21 -4.51 -6.89
CA GLU A 73 9.88 -3.15 -7.33
C GLU A 73 8.65 -3.15 -8.27
N ALA A 74 8.55 -4.13 -9.18
CA ALA A 74 7.37 -4.26 -10.04
C ALA A 74 6.09 -4.58 -9.25
N ILE A 75 6.17 -5.39 -8.19
CA ILE A 75 5.04 -5.67 -7.28
C ILE A 75 4.59 -4.39 -6.56
N GLU A 76 5.54 -3.59 -6.07
CA GLU A 76 5.26 -2.29 -5.45
C GLU A 76 4.57 -1.33 -6.43
N SER A 77 5.11 -1.20 -7.64
CA SER A 77 4.54 -0.35 -8.70
C SER A 77 3.14 -0.81 -9.13
N ALA A 78 2.90 -2.12 -9.17
CA ALA A 78 1.57 -2.67 -9.44
C ALA A 78 0.56 -2.33 -8.33
N ALA A 79 1.00 -2.33 -7.07
CA ALA A 79 0.18 -1.94 -5.93
C ALA A 79 -0.21 -0.46 -5.99
N GLU A 80 0.75 0.43 -6.29
CA GLU A 80 0.49 1.86 -6.54
C GLU A 80 -0.52 2.03 -7.68
N SER A 81 -0.27 1.40 -8.83
CA SER A 81 -1.14 1.51 -10.01
C SER A 81 -2.57 1.03 -9.73
N ARG A 82 -2.71 -0.08 -9.01
CA ARG A 82 -4.03 -0.62 -8.66
C ARG A 82 -4.80 0.29 -7.72
N SER A 83 -4.13 0.87 -6.73
CA SER A 83 -4.76 1.78 -5.77
C SER A 83 -5.38 3.02 -6.42
N ALA A 84 -4.87 3.46 -7.58
CA ALA A 84 -5.42 4.57 -8.36
C ALA A 84 -6.84 4.31 -8.92
N THR A 85 -7.31 3.06 -8.86
CA THR A 85 -8.62 2.64 -9.38
C THR A 85 -9.50 1.97 -8.31
N VAL A 86 -9.06 2.02 -7.05
CA VAL A 86 -9.74 1.38 -5.91
C VAL A 86 -10.05 2.44 -4.87
N CYS A 87 -11.33 2.53 -4.50
CA CYS A 87 -11.78 3.46 -3.47
C CYS A 87 -11.04 3.22 -2.16
N GLU A 88 -10.37 4.25 -1.65
CA GLU A 88 -9.59 4.19 -0.41
C GLU A 88 -10.45 3.91 0.84
N VAL A 89 -11.77 4.09 0.77
CA VAL A 89 -12.68 3.88 1.90
C VAL A 89 -13.24 2.45 1.93
N CYS A 90 -13.73 1.95 0.80
CA CYS A 90 -14.48 0.68 0.76
C CYS A 90 -13.88 -0.41 -0.14
N GLY A 91 -12.83 -0.12 -0.90
CA GLY A 91 -12.16 -1.09 -1.75
C GLY A 91 -12.90 -1.49 -3.03
N LYS A 92 -14.06 -0.89 -3.31
CA LYS A 92 -14.74 -1.00 -4.61
C LYS A 92 -13.97 -0.21 -5.68
N TRP A 93 -14.34 -0.40 -6.94
CA TRP A 93 -13.83 0.44 -8.03
C TRP A 93 -14.09 1.92 -7.76
N GLY A 94 -13.10 2.75 -8.02
CA GLY A 94 -13.16 4.20 -7.88
C GLY A 94 -12.26 4.90 -8.88
N GLU A 95 -12.35 6.22 -8.92
CA GLU A 95 -11.53 7.06 -9.78
C GLU A 95 -10.74 8.06 -8.95
N THR A 96 -9.53 8.40 -9.39
CA THR A 96 -8.76 9.47 -8.77
C THR A 96 -9.41 10.82 -9.04
N ARG A 97 -9.74 11.54 -7.96
CA ARG A 97 -10.40 12.83 -7.96
C ARG A 97 -9.38 13.94 -7.76
N TRP A 98 -9.23 14.80 -8.77
CA TRP A 98 -8.26 15.92 -8.80
C TRP A 98 -8.93 17.28 -8.57
N ASP A 99 -10.25 17.31 -8.51
CA ASP A 99 -11.12 18.49 -8.44
C ASP A 99 -11.35 19.00 -7.01
N ARG A 100 -10.48 18.61 -6.08
CA ARG A 100 -10.61 18.86 -4.64
C ARG A 100 -9.24 19.16 -4.01
N PRO A 101 -9.19 19.74 -2.79
CA PRO A 101 -7.93 20.08 -2.15
C PRO A 101 -6.97 18.89 -2.05
N TRP A 102 -7.44 17.75 -1.51
CA TRP A 102 -6.64 16.52 -1.38
C TRP A 102 -7.04 15.49 -2.43
N VAL A 103 -6.07 15.09 -3.25
CA VAL A 103 -6.25 14.05 -4.26
C VAL A 103 -6.56 12.73 -3.56
N ARG A 104 -7.65 12.09 -3.98
CA ARG A 104 -8.16 10.85 -3.37
C ARG A 104 -8.68 9.92 -4.46
N THR A 105 -8.63 8.61 -4.24
CA THR A 105 -9.29 7.66 -5.15
C THR A 105 -10.58 7.17 -4.49
N LEU A 106 -11.73 7.53 -5.07
CA LEU A 106 -13.04 7.35 -4.44
C LEU A 106 -14.06 6.80 -5.45
N CYS A 107 -14.96 5.94 -4.97
CA CYS A 107 -16.16 5.58 -5.71
C CYS A 107 -17.22 6.68 -5.59
N GLU A 108 -18.28 6.61 -6.39
CA GLU A 108 -19.37 7.60 -6.37
C GLU A 108 -20.02 7.74 -4.98
N GLU A 109 -20.25 6.63 -4.27
CA GLU A 109 -20.84 6.63 -2.92
C GLU A 109 -20.01 7.44 -1.90
N HIS A 110 -18.70 7.51 -2.11
CA HIS A 110 -17.75 8.16 -1.21
C HIS A 110 -17.18 9.46 -1.79
N ASN A 111 -17.72 9.95 -2.90
CA ASN A 111 -17.15 11.08 -3.63
C ASN A 111 -17.21 12.39 -2.82
N GLU A 112 -18.13 12.52 -1.86
CA GLU A 112 -18.28 13.72 -1.04
C GLU A 112 -17.41 13.73 0.24
N LEU A 113 -16.65 12.65 0.49
CA LEU A 113 -15.75 12.55 1.63
C LEU A 113 -14.48 13.40 1.49
#